data_AF-A0A177JV90-F1
#
_entry.id   AF-A0A177JV90-F1
#
_cell.length_a   1.000
_cell.length_b   1.000
_cell.length_c   1.000
_cell.angle_alpha   90.00
_cell.angle_beta   90.00
_cell.angle_gamma   90.00
#
_symmetry.space_group_name_H-M   'P 1'
#
loop_
_entity.id
_entity.type
_entity.pdbx_description
1 polymer ?
#
loop_
_entity_poly.entity_id
_entity_poly.type
_entity_poly.pdbx_seq_one_letter_code
_entity_poly.pdbx_strand_id
1 'polypeptide(L)' 'MASYLASQITERLPEDYFDHYADAIGAEPLDAINSAGNSLIAGRPLTWLVVGDRKKIEAKVRALGLGELRIIDADGNPQP' A
#
# COMPACT_ATOMS: atom_id res chain seq x y z
N MET A 1 22.64 -1.18 12.54
CA MET A 1 22.58 -2.16 13.63
C MET A 1 21.78 -1.69 14.84
N ALA A 2 21.97 -0.48 15.38
CA ALA A 2 21.19 -0.02 16.55
C ALA A 2 19.66 0.01 16.35
N SER A 3 19.19 0.37 15.14
CA SER A 3 17.75 0.40 14.83
C SER A 3 17.08 -0.98 14.79
N TYR A 4 17.85 -2.03 14.55
CA TYR A 4 17.33 -3.39 14.37
C TYR A 4 17.03 -4.05 15.72
N LEU A 5 17.96 -3.93 16.68
CA LEU A 5 17.78 -4.45 18.03
C LEU A 5 16.65 -3.69 18.76
N ALA A 6 16.52 -2.39 18.51
CA ALA A 6 15.40 -1.60 19.01
C ALA A 6 14.05 -2.15 18.50
N SER A 7 13.93 -2.49 17.21
CA SER A 7 12.68 -3.08 16.69
C SER A 7 12.37 -4.47 17.26
N GLN A 8 13.36 -5.33 17.53
CA GLN A 8 13.09 -6.63 18.17
C GLN A 8 12.46 -6.48 19.54
N ILE A 9 12.98 -5.55 20.34
CA ILE A 9 12.50 -5.31 21.70
C ILE A 9 11.11 -4.65 21.67
N THR A 10 10.92 -3.65 20.82
CA THR A 10 9.63 -2.92 20.72
C THR A 10 8.50 -3.82 20.20
N GLU A 11 8.77 -4.63 19.19
CA GLU A 11 7.77 -5.50 18.54
C GLU A 11 7.69 -6.89 19.20
N ARG A 12 8.47 -7.14 20.26
CA ARG A 12 8.52 -8.42 21.00
C ARG A 12 8.83 -9.61 20.08
N LEU A 13 9.75 -9.41 19.14
CA LEU A 13 10.19 -10.44 18.21
C LEU A 13 11.18 -11.41 18.90
N PRO A 14 11.24 -12.67 18.43
CA PRO A 14 12.29 -13.60 18.84
C PRO A 14 13.70 -13.02 18.65
N GLU A 15 14.65 -13.44 19.50
CA GLU A 15 16.04 -12.94 19.46
C GLU A 15 16.74 -13.24 18.13
N ASP A 16 16.40 -14.37 17.50
CA ASP A 16 16.89 -14.86 16.21
C ASP A 16 16.01 -14.46 15.02
N TYR A 17 15.00 -13.60 15.23
CA TYR A 17 13.97 -13.33 14.24
C TYR A 17 14.54 -12.96 12.86
N PHE A 18 15.52 -12.06 12.78
CA PHE A 18 16.10 -11.73 11.49
C PHE A 18 17.36 -12.50 11.08
N ASP A 19 17.82 -13.44 11.90
CA ASP A 19 18.72 -14.47 11.40
C ASP A 19 17.98 -15.38 10.41
N HIS A 20 16.68 -15.59 10.61
CA HIS A 20 15.83 -16.44 9.78
C HIS A 20 14.85 -15.70 8.85
N TYR A 21 14.71 -14.38 9.00
CA TYR A 21 13.67 -13.61 8.29
C TYR A 21 13.74 -13.73 6.76
N ALA A 22 14.94 -13.67 6.16
CA ALA A 22 15.08 -13.75 4.71
C ALA A 22 14.66 -15.13 4.16
N ASP A 23 15.07 -16.20 4.85
CA ASP A 23 14.70 -17.57 4.49
C ASP A 23 13.20 -17.81 4.67
N ALA A 24 12.61 -17.28 5.75
CA ALA A 24 11.18 -17.36 6.00
C ALA A 24 10.37 -16.70 4.88
N ILE A 25 10.73 -15.48 4.46
CA ILE A 25 10.05 -14.77 3.37
C ILE A 25 10.25 -15.49 2.02
N GLY A 26 11.45 -16.02 1.76
CA GLY A 26 11.77 -16.71 0.51
C GLY A 26 11.11 -18.09 0.36
N ALA A 27 10.76 -18.74 1.47
CA ALA A 27 10.14 -20.06 1.49
C ALA A 27 8.61 -20.03 1.27
N GLU A 28 7.99 -18.85 1.32
CA GLU A 28 6.53 -18.71 1.18
C GLU A 28 6.06 -19.11 -0.23
N PRO A 29 5.13 -20.07 -0.35
CA PRO A 29 4.65 -20.50 -1.65
C PRO A 29 3.66 -19.49 -2.24
N LEU A 30 3.63 -19.43 -3.57
CA LEU A 30 2.86 -18.40 -4.30
C LEU A 30 1.35 -18.46 -4.02
N ASP A 31 0.81 -19.65 -3.75
CA ASP A 31 -0.60 -19.84 -3.39
C ASP A 31 -0.94 -19.21 -2.03
N ALA A 32 -0.06 -19.37 -1.02
CA ALA A 32 -0.22 -18.72 0.27
C ALA A 32 -0.17 -17.19 0.15
N ILE A 33 0.76 -16.67 -0.64
CA ILE A 33 0.87 -15.23 -0.93
C ILE A 33 -0.42 -14.70 -1.59
N ASN A 34 -0.93 -15.41 -2.60
CA ASN A 34 -2.16 -15.02 -3.30
C ASN A 34 -3.39 -15.10 -2.38
N SER A 35 -3.47 -16.12 -1.52
CA SER A 35 -4.54 -16.27 -0.54
C SER A 35 -4.54 -15.12 0.47
N ALA A 36 -3.37 -14.78 1.03
CA ALA A 36 -3.19 -13.64 1.91
C ALA A 36 -3.60 -12.33 1.22
N GLY A 37 -3.11 -12.08 0.00
CA GLY A 37 -3.48 -10.91 -0.79
C GLY A 37 -4.99 -10.78 -1.00
N ASN A 38 -5.66 -11.87 -1.37
CA ASN A 38 -7.12 -11.90 -1.49
C ASN A 38 -7.81 -11.57 -0.16
N SER A 39 -7.40 -12.17 0.96
CA SER A 39 -8.01 -11.88 2.27
C SER A 39 -7.83 -10.42 2.72
N LEU A 40 -6.71 -9.78 2.37
CA LEU A 40 -6.39 -8.42 2.80
C LEU A 40 -7.06 -7.35 1.93
N ILE A 41 -7.17 -7.60 0.62
CA ILE A 41 -7.55 -6.62 -0.40
C ILE A 41 -8.98 -6.86 -0.90
N ALA A 42 -9.40 -8.12 -1.07
CA ALA A 42 -10.69 -8.43 -1.68
C ALA A 42 -11.86 -7.98 -0.80
N GLY A 43 -12.86 -7.37 -1.44
CA GLY A 43 -14.08 -6.92 -0.77
C GLY A 43 -13.94 -5.65 0.09
N ARG A 44 -12.74 -5.04 0.15
CA ARG A 44 -12.52 -3.78 0.87
C ARG A 44 -12.56 -2.59 -0.10
N PRO A 45 -13.13 -1.44 0.31
CA PRO A 45 -13.04 -0.22 -0.48
C PRO A 45 -11.57 0.21 -0.60
N LEU A 46 -11.09 0.34 -1.83
CA LEU A 46 -9.72 0.77 -2.12
C LEU A 46 -9.69 2.27 -2.45
N THR A 47 -8.84 3.01 -1.74
CA THR A 47 -8.55 4.41 -2.04
C THR A 47 -7.24 4.48 -2.83
N TRP A 48 -7.30 5.03 -4.05
CA TRP A 48 -6.13 5.22 -4.90
C TRP A 48 -5.62 6.65 -4.79
N LEU A 49 -4.36 6.83 -4.40
CA LEU A 49 -3.66 8.11 -4.47
C LEU A 49 -2.76 8.13 -5.70
N VAL A 50 -3.07 9.00 -6.66
CA VAL A 50 -2.29 9.18 -7.88
C VAL A 50 -1.66 10.57 -7.86
N VAL A 51 -0.34 10.65 -7.93
CA VAL A 51 0.40 11.92 -7.89
C VAL A 51 0.99 12.21 -9.27
N GLY A 52 0.69 13.38 -9.84
CA GLY A 52 1.20 13.79 -11.13
C GLY A 52 0.58 15.10 -11.64
N ASP A 53 1.01 15.52 -12.83
CA ASP A 53 0.43 16.68 -13.51
C ASP A 53 -1.02 16.39 -13.94
N ARG A 54 -1.99 17.12 -13.37
CA ARG A 54 -3.42 16.98 -13.65
C ARG A 54 -3.71 17.00 -15.16
N LYS A 55 -3.05 17.89 -15.91
CA LYS A 55 -3.26 18.03 -17.37
C LYS A 55 -2.96 16.74 -18.14
N LYS A 56 -2.11 15.86 -17.58
CA LYS A 56 -1.69 14.59 -18.21
C LYS A 56 -2.55 13.41 -17.77
N ILE A 57 -3.06 13.42 -16.55
CA ILE A 57 -3.69 12.24 -15.93
C ILE A 57 -5.22 12.30 -15.89
N GLU A 58 -5.82 13.50 -15.82
CA GLU A 58 -7.26 13.66 -15.56
C GLU A 58 -8.14 12.92 -16.58
N ALA A 59 -7.84 13.07 -17.88
CA ALA A 59 -8.61 12.41 -18.94
C ALA A 59 -8.59 10.88 -18.80
N LYS A 60 -7.44 10.30 -18.42
CA LYS A 60 -7.29 8.86 -18.21
C LYS A 60 -8.04 8.39 -16.97
N VAL A 61 -7.99 9.17 -15.88
CA VAL A 61 -8.73 8.88 -14.65
C VAL A 61 -10.24 8.94 -14.89
N ARG A 62 -10.75 9.94 -15.61
CA ARG A 62 -12.17 10.03 -15.98
C ARG A 62 -12.60 8.83 -16.83
N ALA A 63 -11.75 8.37 -17.75
CA ALA A 63 -12.03 7.21 -18.59
C ALA A 63 -12.17 5.88 -17.81
N LEU A 64 -11.69 5.82 -16.55
CA LEU A 64 -11.88 4.64 -15.70
C LEU A 64 -13.31 4.52 -15.15
N GLY A 65 -14.14 5.57 -15.25
CA GLY A 65 -15.55 5.51 -14.81
C GLY A 65 -15.74 5.27 -13.32
N LEU A 66 -14.81 5.74 -12.47
CA LEU A 66 -14.80 5.49 -11.02
C LEU A 66 -15.80 6.37 -10.22
N GLY A 67 -16.64 7.14 -10.90
CA GLY A 67 -17.64 8.02 -10.29
C GLY A 67 -17.38 9.51 -10.53
N GLU A 68 -17.96 10.34 -9.67
CA GLU A 68 -17.87 11.80 -9.76
C GLU A 68 -16.44 12.27 -9.48
N LEU A 69 -15.88 13.08 -10.39
CA LEU A 69 -14.60 13.72 -10.17
C LEU A 69 -14.80 15.05 -9.46
N ARG A 70 -14.21 15.17 -8.27
CA ARG A 70 -14.15 16.43 -7.52
C ARG A 70 -12.75 17.01 -7.62
N ILE A 71 -12.64 18.24 -8.11
CA ILE A 71 -11.36 18.94 -8.21
C ILE A 71 -11.22 19.85 -6.99
N ILE A 72 -10.08 19.79 -6.34
CA ILE A 72 -9.71 20.65 -5.21
C ILE A 72 -8.41 21.35 -5.60
N ASP A 73 -8.36 22.68 -5.44
CA ASP A 73 -7.15 23.45 -5.69
C ASP A 73 -6.14 23.38 -4.52
N ALA A 74 -5.01 24.08 -4.67
CA ALA A 74 -3.95 24.08 -3.67
C ALA A 74 -4.36 24.72 -2.34
N ASP A 75 -5.39 25.58 -2.36
CA ASP A 75 -5.92 26.27 -1.18
C ASP A 75 -7.05 25.46 -0.51
N GLY A 76 -7.40 24.29 -1.07
CA GLY A 76 -8.44 23.42 -0.53
C GLY A 76 -9.86 23.76 -1.01
N ASN A 77 -10.02 24.66 -1.98
CA ASN A 77 -11.34 25.04 -2.47
C ASN A 77 -11.82 24.07 -3.57
N PRO A 78 -13.10 23.66 -3.55
CA PRO A 78 -13.70 22.91 -4.64
C PRO A 78 -13.73 23.74 -5.92
N GLN A 79 -13.36 23.13 -7.04
CA GLN A 79 -13.44 23.70 -8.39
C GLN A 79 -14.53 22.99 -9.20
N PRO A 80 -15.28 23.72 -10.05
CA PRO A 80 -16.22 23.12 -10.99
C PRO A 80 -15.52 22.26 -12.07
#